data_AF-N4V797-F1
#
_entry.id   AF-N4V797-F1
#
_cell.length_a   1.000
_cell.length_b   1.000
_cell.length_c   1.000
_cell.angle_alpha   90.00
_cell.angle_beta   90.00
_cell.angle_gamma   90.00
#
_symmetry.space_group_name_H-M   'P 1'
#
loop_
_entity.id
_entity.type
_entity.pdbx_description
1 polymer ?
#
loop_
_entity_poly.entity_id
_entity_poly.type
_entity_poly.pdbx_seq_one_letter_code
_entity_poly.pdbx_strand_id
1 'polypeptide(L)'
;MKLSVSTILVSLVSAAAAQDEMSCWASGVPSTSEKSSLEWALKNRATELGIPGGSKFTWVMTSCIDDESRQSRPFVHVVVPGKINQNNMRTTLAVGVINCERVNMNPGWCAT
;
A
#
# COMPACT_ATOMS: atom_id res chain seq x y z
N MET A 1 -33.96 34.97 -37.57
CA MET A 1 -32.86 34.01 -37.82
C MET A 1 -32.53 33.32 -36.51
N LYS A 2 -32.72 32.00 -36.43
CA LYS A 2 -32.48 31.18 -35.23
C LYS A 2 -31.00 30.77 -35.22
N LEU A 3 -30.21 31.28 -34.28
CA LEU A 3 -28.90 30.68 -33.96
C LEU A 3 -29.11 29.64 -32.85
N SER A 4 -29.11 28.37 -33.24
CA SER A 4 -28.86 27.27 -32.32
C SER A 4 -27.36 27.13 -32.16
N VAL A 5 -26.84 27.44 -30.98
CA VAL A 5 -25.47 27.09 -30.59
C VAL A 5 -25.60 25.96 -29.57
N SER A 6 -25.52 24.73 -30.08
CA SER A 6 -25.33 23.54 -29.25
C SER A 6 -23.88 23.53 -28.77
N THR A 7 -23.63 24.11 -27.59
CA THR A 7 -22.36 23.93 -26.89
C THR A 7 -22.47 22.65 -26.07
N ILE A 8 -22.10 21.52 -26.69
CA ILE A 8 -21.90 20.26 -25.98
C ILE A 8 -20.65 20.44 -25.11
N LEU A 9 -20.85 20.86 -23.87
CA LEU A 9 -19.82 20.78 -22.83
C LEU A 9 -19.63 19.29 -22.55
N VAL A 10 -18.66 18.68 -23.23
CA VAL A 10 -18.13 17.37 -22.87
C VAL A 10 -17.43 17.56 -21.53
N SER A 11 -18.17 17.34 -20.44
CA SER A 11 -17.63 17.27 -19.10
C SER A 11 -16.73 16.04 -19.01
N LEU A 12 -15.43 16.22 -19.31
CA LEU A 12 -14.39 15.30 -18.85
C LEU A 12 -14.29 15.46 -17.33
N VAL A 13 -15.24 14.85 -16.61
CA VAL A 13 -15.08 14.57 -15.20
C VAL A 13 -14.06 13.45 -15.13
N SER A 14 -12.79 13.82 -14.96
CA SER A 14 -11.74 12.89 -14.57
C SER A 14 -12.20 12.21 -13.28
N ALA A 15 -12.70 10.98 -13.40
CA ALA A 15 -12.95 10.13 -12.26
C ALA A 15 -11.59 9.90 -11.59
N ALA A 16 -11.30 10.67 -10.53
CA ALA A 16 -10.22 10.34 -9.62
C ALA A 16 -10.56 8.94 -9.08
N ALA A 17 -9.90 7.91 -9.61
CA ALA A 17 -10.02 6.57 -9.08
C ALA A 17 -9.67 6.68 -7.59
N ALA A 18 -10.55 6.21 -6.71
CA ALA A 18 -10.26 6.17 -5.28
C ALA A 18 -8.91 5.48 -5.09
N GLN A 19 -7.94 6.18 -4.54
CA GLN A 19 -6.64 5.62 -4.18
C GLN A 19 -6.73 5.19 -2.73
N ASP A 20 -6.51 3.90 -2.48
CA ASP A 20 -6.37 3.39 -1.14
C ASP A 20 -4.87 3.21 -0.83
N GLU A 21 -4.52 3.51 0.40
CA GLU A 21 -3.15 3.40 0.89
C GLU A 21 -3.04 2.30 1.94
N MET A 22 -1.90 1.64 1.94
CA MET A 22 -1.53 0.64 2.93
C MET A 22 -0.07 0.72 3.32
N SER A 23 0.22 0.06 4.42
CA SER A 23 1.43 0.16 5.22
C SER A 23 1.88 -1.24 5.55
N CYS A 24 3.07 -1.63 5.12
CA CYS A 24 3.57 -2.99 5.25
C CYS A 24 4.89 -3.08 6.01
N TRP A 25 5.04 -4.11 6.84
CA TRP A 25 6.25 -4.35 7.64
C TRP A 25 6.51 -5.84 7.86
N ALA A 26 7.75 -6.15 8.21
CA ALA A 26 8.18 -7.52 8.50
C ALA A 26 8.11 -7.82 10.01
N SER A 27 7.70 -9.03 10.36
CA SER A 27 7.71 -9.55 11.73
C SER A 27 8.33 -10.94 11.77
N GLY A 28 9.23 -11.19 12.73
CA GLY A 28 10.00 -12.43 12.85
C GLY A 28 11.03 -12.65 11.74
N VAL A 29 11.23 -11.68 10.83
CA VAL A 29 12.23 -11.72 9.77
C VAL A 29 13.58 -11.20 10.29
N PRO A 30 14.71 -11.87 10.03
CA PRO A 30 16.03 -11.37 10.41
C PRO A 30 16.27 -9.97 9.82
N SER A 31 16.78 -9.04 10.63
CA SER A 31 16.97 -7.62 10.27
C SER A 31 17.73 -7.41 8.96
N THR A 32 18.73 -8.26 8.69
CA THR A 32 19.53 -8.22 7.45
C THR A 32 18.75 -8.56 6.18
N SER A 33 17.52 -9.08 6.31
CA SER A 33 16.68 -9.57 5.21
C SER A 33 15.29 -8.96 5.14
N GLU A 34 14.93 -8.06 6.06
CA GLU A 34 13.60 -7.44 6.12
C GLU A 34 13.27 -6.69 4.83
N LYS A 35 14.22 -5.88 4.36
CA LYS A 35 14.09 -5.07 3.14
C LYS A 35 13.78 -5.94 1.92
N SER A 36 14.61 -6.95 1.68
CA SER A 36 14.46 -7.85 0.53
C SER A 36 13.22 -8.72 0.64
N SER A 37 12.84 -9.13 1.86
CA SER A 37 11.62 -9.89 2.11
C SER A 37 10.36 -9.07 1.80
N LEU A 38 10.33 -7.80 2.18
CA LEU A 38 9.24 -6.87 1.85
C LEU A 38 9.12 -6.66 0.34
N GLU A 39 10.24 -6.36 -0.34
CA GLU A 39 10.24 -6.20 -1.80
C GLU A 39 9.77 -7.46 -2.53
N TRP A 40 10.24 -8.63 -2.08
CA TRP A 40 9.85 -9.90 -2.66
C TRP A 40 8.36 -10.17 -2.47
N ALA A 41 7.83 -9.94 -1.26
CA ALA A 41 6.42 -10.15 -0.96
C ALA A 41 5.52 -9.22 -1.80
N LEU A 42 5.88 -7.95 -1.96
CA LEU A 42 5.13 -7.04 -2.82
C LEU A 42 5.14 -7.49 -4.29
N LYS A 43 6.27 -8.00 -4.80
CA LYS A 43 6.37 -8.45 -6.19
C LYS A 43 5.64 -9.77 -6.46
N ASN A 44 5.65 -10.69 -5.50
CA ASN A 44 5.23 -12.09 -5.74
C ASN A 44 3.93 -12.46 -5.03
N ARG A 45 3.56 -11.72 -3.97
CA ARG A 45 2.43 -12.03 -3.08
C ARG A 45 1.50 -10.83 -2.87
N ALA A 46 1.50 -9.85 -3.78
CA ALA A 46 0.67 -8.64 -3.72
C ALA A 46 -0.81 -8.93 -3.37
N THR A 47 -1.39 -9.98 -3.96
CA THR A 47 -2.78 -10.37 -3.72
C THR A 47 -3.04 -10.93 -2.33
N GLU A 48 -2.06 -11.61 -1.72
CA GLU A 48 -2.15 -12.08 -0.33
C GLU A 48 -2.03 -10.91 0.66
N LEU A 49 -1.34 -9.85 0.24
CA LEU A 49 -1.32 -8.57 0.93
C LEU A 49 -2.57 -7.71 0.59
N GLY A 50 -3.54 -8.28 -0.14
CA GLY A 50 -4.81 -7.71 -0.60
C GLY A 50 -4.74 -6.47 -1.48
N ILE A 51 -3.63 -6.34 -2.20
CA ILE A 51 -3.59 -5.55 -3.43
C ILE A 51 -4.38 -6.33 -4.49
N PRO A 52 -5.42 -5.76 -5.12
CA PRO A 52 -6.21 -6.48 -6.10
C PRO A 52 -5.35 -7.01 -7.26
N GLY A 53 -5.62 -8.26 -7.68
CA GLY A 53 -4.90 -8.89 -8.77
C GLY A 53 -5.04 -8.11 -10.07
N GLY A 54 -3.92 -7.86 -10.76
CA GLY A 54 -3.90 -7.07 -12.00
C GLY A 54 -3.85 -5.55 -11.80
N SER A 55 -3.97 -5.05 -10.56
CA SER A 55 -3.75 -3.62 -10.27
C SER A 55 -2.28 -3.26 -10.41
N LYS A 56 -1.99 -2.16 -11.10
CA LYS A 56 -0.69 -1.50 -11.02
C LYS A 56 -0.66 -0.68 -9.75
N PHE A 57 0.30 -0.89 -8.87
CA PHE A 57 0.46 -0.14 -7.63
C PHE A 57 1.88 0.40 -7.54
N THR A 58 2.05 1.46 -6.76
CA THR A 58 3.36 2.02 -6.45
C THR A 58 3.67 1.82 -4.98
N TRP A 59 4.93 1.66 -4.65
CA TRP A 59 5.35 1.55 -3.26
C TRP A 59 6.64 2.30 -3.01
N VAL A 60 6.75 2.86 -1.80
CA VAL A 60 7.93 3.57 -1.32
C VAL A 60 8.39 2.90 -0.04
N MET A 61 9.66 2.52 -0.03
CA MET A 61 10.27 1.96 1.16
C MET A 61 10.87 3.07 2.00
N THR A 62 10.51 3.10 3.27
CA THR A 62 11.04 3.99 4.28
C THR A 62 11.54 3.15 5.47
N SER A 63 12.01 3.80 6.52
CA SER A 63 12.32 3.16 7.79
C SER A 63 11.64 3.94 8.90
N CYS A 64 11.04 3.23 9.85
CA CYS A 64 10.44 3.81 11.05
C CYS A 64 11.26 3.39 12.26
N ILE A 65 11.27 4.23 13.30
CA ILE A 65 11.77 3.79 14.61
C ILE A 65 10.62 3.05 15.27
N ASP A 66 10.85 1.78 15.56
CA ASP A 66 9.97 0.95 16.35
C ASP A 66 10.07 1.42 17.81
N ASP A 67 8.97 1.93 18.39
CA ASP A 67 9.01 2.55 19.72
C ASP A 67 9.38 1.57 20.84
N GLU A 68 9.03 0.29 20.70
CA GLU A 68 9.31 -0.75 21.70
C GLU A 68 10.80 -1.13 21.73
N SER A 69 11.37 -1.40 20.56
CA SER A 69 12.77 -1.83 20.42
C SER A 69 13.74 -0.66 20.26
N ARG A 70 13.23 0.54 19.96
CA ARG A 70 13.98 1.76 19.57
C ARG A 70 14.89 1.52 18.36
N GLN A 71 14.60 0.51 17.55
CA GLN A 71 15.38 0.17 16.35
C GLN A 71 14.70 0.73 15.11
N SER A 72 15.51 1.19 14.16
CA SER A 72 15.02 1.54 12.84
C SER A 72 14.72 0.26 12.05
N ARG A 73 13.48 0.09 11.61
CA ARG A 73 13.04 -1.08 10.84
C ARG A 73 12.45 -0.66 9.49
N PRO A 74 12.68 -1.43 8.41
CA PRO A 74 12.11 -1.12 7.11
C PRO A 74 10.59 -1.20 7.12
N PHE A 75 9.98 -0.27 6.41
CA PHE A 75 8.55 -0.15 6.25
C PHE A 75 8.21 0.21 4.80
N VAL A 76 7.05 -0.21 4.31
CA VAL A 76 6.62 0.11 2.95
C VAL A 76 5.27 0.78 2.95
N HIS A 77 5.21 1.98 2.39
CA HIS A 77 3.96 2.63 2.02
C HIS A 77 3.59 2.22 0.60
N VAL A 78 2.37 1.75 0.40
CA VAL A 78 1.87 1.24 -0.87
C VAL A 78 0.61 2.00 -1.24
N VAL A 79 0.59 2.51 -2.46
CA VAL A 79 -0.55 3.23 -3.04
C VAL A 79 -1.18 2.36 -4.12
N VAL A 80 -2.43 2.00 -3.91
CA VAL A 80 -3.20 1.12 -4.80
C VAL A 80 -4.31 1.93 -5.47
N PRO A 81 -4.39 1.96 -6.81
CA PRO A 81 -5.55 2.48 -7.49
C PRO A 81 -6.71 1.48 -7.33
N GLY A 82 -7.79 1.93 -6.71
CA GLY A 82 -8.96 1.11 -6.38
C GLY A 82 -9.10 0.86 -4.89
N LYS A 83 -10.08 0.02 -4.53
CA LYS A 83 -10.38 -0.28 -3.13
C LYS A 83 -9.60 -1.48 -2.63
N ILE A 84 -8.94 -1.32 -1.48
CA ILE A 84 -8.42 -2.42 -0.68
C ILE A 84 -9.60 -3.00 0.09
N ASN A 85 -9.94 -4.25 -0.21
CA ASN A 85 -11.15 -4.90 0.31
C ASN A 85 -10.99 -5.52 1.71
N GLN A 86 -9.78 -5.50 2.27
CA GLN A 86 -9.46 -6.13 3.56
C GLN A 86 -8.47 -5.28 4.37
N ASN A 87 -8.42 -5.51 5.68
CA ASN A 87 -7.44 -4.92 6.58
C ASN A 87 -6.66 -6.04 7.30
N ASN A 88 -5.50 -5.72 7.87
CA ASN A 88 -4.65 -6.66 8.62
C ASN A 88 -4.26 -7.90 7.79
N MET A 89 -3.81 -7.65 6.56
CA MET A 89 -3.45 -8.68 5.60
C MET A 89 -2.03 -9.14 5.85
N ARG A 90 -1.74 -10.42 5.58
CA ARG A 90 -0.41 -10.97 5.84
C ARG A 90 -0.07 -12.10 4.89
N THR A 91 1.21 -12.25 4.60
CA THR A 91 1.77 -13.42 3.91
C THR A 91 2.91 -13.99 4.73
N THR A 92 2.95 -15.32 4.81
CA THR A 92 3.99 -16.05 5.53
C THR A 92 5.11 -16.42 4.57
N LEU A 93 6.33 -16.04 4.94
CA LEU A 93 7.58 -16.41 4.28
C LEU A 93 8.28 -17.49 5.11
N ALA A 94 9.21 -18.22 4.51
CA ALA A 94 10.04 -19.19 5.26
C ALA A 94 10.84 -18.52 6.40
N VAL A 95 11.12 -17.23 6.26
CA VAL A 95 11.95 -16.44 7.19
C VAL A 95 11.14 -15.58 8.15
N GLY A 96 9.81 -15.60 8.10
CA GLY A 96 8.97 -14.76 8.97
C GLY A 96 7.65 -14.38 8.30
N VAL A 97 7.07 -13.25 8.68
CA VAL A 97 5.76 -12.79 8.20
C VAL A 97 5.86 -11.36 7.69
N ILE A 98 5.20 -11.07 6.56
CA ILE A 98 4.95 -9.70 6.11
C ILE A 98 3.50 -9.36 6.43
N ASN A 99 3.29 -8.25 7.13
CA ASN A 99 1.98 -7.73 7.48
C ASN A 99 1.72 -6.44 6.68
N CYS A 100 0.46 -6.17 6.36
CA CYS A 100 0.00 -4.96 5.72
C CYS A 100 -1.33 -4.48 6.29
N GLU A 101 -1.44 -3.19 6.55
CA GLU A 101 -2.65 -2.55 7.07
C GLU A 101 -2.99 -1.29 6.28
N ARG A 102 -4.28 -0.93 6.20
CA ARG A 102 -4.71 0.29 5.51
C ARG A 102 -4.34 1.53 6.34
N VAL A 103 -3.79 2.57 5.70
CA VAL A 103 -3.24 3.78 6.36
C VAL A 103 -4.29 4.63 7.08
N ASN A 104 -5.59 4.43 6.82
CA ASN A 104 -6.64 5.05 7.66
C ASN A 104 -6.59 4.60 9.13
N MET A 105 -5.80 3.58 9.44
CA MET A 105 -5.27 3.32 10.77
C MET A 105 -3.84 3.84 10.78
N ASN A 106 -3.60 4.92 11.52
CA ASN A 106 -2.25 5.39 11.82
C ASN A 106 -1.44 4.17 12.24
N PRO A 107 -0.42 3.72 11.47
CA PRO A 107 0.33 2.56 11.85
C PRO A 107 0.98 2.92 13.17
N GLY A 108 0.51 2.36 14.28
CA GLY A 108 0.98 2.68 15.63
C GLY A 108 2.47 2.39 15.86
N TRP A 109 3.17 1.91 14.81
CA TRP A 109 4.59 1.60 14.72
C TRP A 109 5.41 2.71 14.02
N CYS A 110 4.74 3.72 13.45
CA CYS A 110 5.36 4.88 12.79
C CYS A 110 4.65 6.21 13.14
N ALA A 111 3.78 6.21 14.15
CA ALA A 111 3.06 7.40 14.59
C ALA A 111 3.98 8.30 15.41
N THR A 112 4.45 9.40 14.81
CA THR A 112 4.84 10.60 15.57
C THR A 112 3.64 11.15 16.34
#